data_AF-A0A4W5L6P0-F1
#
_entry.id   AF-A0A4W5L6P0-F1
#
_cell.length_a   1.000
_cell.length_b   1.000
_cell.length_c   1.000
_cell.angle_alpha   90.00
_cell.angle_beta   90.00
_cell.angle_gamma   90.00
#
_symmetry.space_group_name_H-M   'P 1'
#
loop_
_entity.id
_entity.type
_entity.pdbx_description
1 polymer ?
#
loop_
_entity_poly.entity_id
_entity_poly.type
_entity_poly.pdbx_seq_one_letter_code
_entity_poly.pdbx_strand_id
1 'polypeptide(L)'
;MTTLTRQDLNFGQVVADILCEFLEVAIHLILYVREVYPSGIFQKRKKYNVPVQMSCHPELNQYIHDTLHCVKPLIEKNDAEKVVVVIMDKEHHPVERFVFEISQPPLLSISSDTLLSHVEQLLRAVILKISVCDAVLENNPPGCTFTVLVHTREAATRNMEKVQVIKDFPWIVADEQEVHMQEPRLIPLKTMTSDIVKVSNGMVLCEDYNT
;
A
#
# COMPACT_ATOMS: atom_id res chain seq x y z
N MET A 1 -17.82 26.78 -15.31
CA MET A 1 -17.17 25.82 -14.40
C MET A 1 -17.64 24.44 -14.80
N THR A 2 -16.79 23.69 -15.49
CA THR A 2 -17.13 22.37 -16.01
C THR A 2 -16.96 21.36 -14.87
N THR A 3 -18.06 20.77 -14.43
CA THR A 3 -18.07 19.74 -13.39
C THR A 3 -17.67 18.42 -14.05
N LEU A 4 -16.51 17.88 -13.70
CA LEU A 4 -16.11 16.54 -14.14
C LEU A 4 -16.91 15.52 -13.34
N THR A 5 -17.69 14.69 -14.03
CA THR A 5 -18.43 13.60 -13.40
C THR A 5 -17.64 12.30 -13.53
N ARG A 6 -17.93 11.31 -12.69
CA ARG A 6 -17.32 9.96 -12.73
C ARG A 6 -17.39 9.28 -14.12
N GLN A 7 -18.22 9.80 -15.04
CA GLN A 7 -18.42 9.29 -16.40
C GLN A 7 -17.47 9.89 -17.44
N ASP A 8 -16.69 10.92 -17.09
CA ASP A 8 -15.62 11.39 -17.95
C ASP A 8 -14.49 10.35 -17.89
N LEU A 9 -14.30 9.61 -18.99
CA LEU A 9 -13.23 8.62 -19.13
C LEU A 9 -11.92 9.22 -18.59
N ASN A 10 -11.21 8.46 -17.75
CA ASN A 10 -9.86 8.69 -17.20
C ASN A 10 -9.76 9.03 -15.70
N PHE A 11 -10.85 9.29 -14.95
CA PHE A 11 -10.68 9.54 -13.49
C PHE A 11 -10.12 8.34 -12.72
N GLY A 12 -10.78 7.18 -12.80
CA GLY A 12 -10.33 5.97 -12.10
C GLY A 12 -8.92 5.53 -12.50
N GLN A 13 -8.54 5.73 -13.76
CA GLN A 13 -7.20 5.47 -14.28
C GLN A 13 -6.15 6.40 -13.66
N VAL A 14 -6.39 7.71 -13.66
CA VAL A 14 -5.49 8.69 -13.02
C VAL A 14 -5.31 8.38 -11.53
N VAL A 15 -6.38 8.05 -10.82
CA VAL A 15 -6.29 7.67 -9.39
C VAL A 15 -5.47 6.41 -9.21
N ALA A 16 -5.72 5.39 -10.03
CA ALA A 16 -5.00 4.13 -9.95
C ALA A 16 -3.51 4.30 -10.26
N ASP A 17 -3.16 5.12 -11.25
CA ASP A 17 -1.76 5.44 -11.56
C ASP A 17 -1.05 6.12 -10.40
N ILE A 18 -1.66 7.16 -9.83
CA ILE A 18 -1.11 7.89 -8.68
C ILE A 18 -0.92 6.97 -7.48
N LEU A 19 -1.94 6.15 -7.17
CA LEU A 19 -1.90 5.25 -6.03
C LEU A 19 -0.92 4.09 -6.23
N CYS A 20 -0.82 3.52 -7.43
CA CYS A 20 0.15 2.45 -7.69
C CYS A 20 1.59 2.96 -7.62
N GLU A 21 1.89 4.15 -8.17
CA GLU A 21 3.23 4.76 -8.00
C GLU A 21 3.54 4.99 -6.51
N PHE A 22 2.55 5.48 -5.75
CA PHE A 22 2.72 5.71 -4.32
C PHE A 22 2.94 4.42 -3.54
N LEU A 23 2.12 3.39 -3.78
CA LEU A 23 2.21 2.10 -3.11
C LEU A 23 3.56 1.43 -3.41
N GLU A 24 4.06 1.52 -4.64
CA GLU A 24 5.39 1.02 -5.00
C GLU A 24 6.47 1.65 -4.12
N VAL A 25 6.51 2.99 -4.06
CA VAL A 25 7.48 3.73 -3.24
C VAL A 25 7.31 3.40 -1.75
N ALA A 26 6.07 3.31 -1.27
CA ALA A 26 5.77 2.99 0.12
C ALA A 26 6.22 1.57 0.50
N ILE A 27 5.95 0.57 -0.35
CA ILE A 27 6.37 -0.82 -0.13
C ILE A 27 7.90 -0.90 -0.05
N HIS A 28 8.61 -0.33 -1.02
CA HIS A 28 10.08 -0.32 -0.99
C HIS A 28 10.63 0.34 0.29
N LEU A 29 10.03 1.46 0.70
CA LEU A 29 10.47 2.16 1.91
C LEU A 29 10.17 1.36 3.18
N ILE A 30 9.01 0.70 3.27
CA ILE A 30 8.66 -0.21 4.39
C ILE A 30 9.69 -1.33 4.49
N LEU A 31 9.99 -2.01 3.38
CA LEU A 31 10.94 -3.12 3.35
C LEU A 31 12.35 -2.69 3.79
N TYR A 32 12.73 -1.44 3.51
CA TYR A 32 13.98 -0.86 3.98
C TYR A 32 13.95 -0.53 5.48
N VAL A 33 12.96 0.25 5.95
CA VAL A 33 12.94 0.75 7.36
C VAL A 33 12.63 -0.35 8.37
N ARG A 34 11.99 -1.44 7.93
CA ARG A 34 11.69 -2.61 8.77
C ARG A 34 12.70 -3.75 8.59
N GLU A 35 13.77 -3.50 7.83
CA GLU A 35 14.89 -4.41 7.60
C GLU A 35 14.47 -5.81 7.09
N VAL A 36 13.38 -5.90 6.33
CA VAL A 36 12.90 -7.16 5.72
C VAL A 36 13.92 -7.65 4.67
N TYR A 37 14.63 -6.72 4.02
CA TYR A 37 15.75 -7.02 3.15
C TYR A 37 17.01 -6.23 3.57
N PRO A 38 18.22 -6.74 3.28
CA PRO A 38 19.45 -6.05 3.61
C PRO A 38 19.55 -4.66 2.97
N SER A 39 19.97 -3.65 3.73
CA SER A 39 20.10 -2.26 3.25
C SER A 39 20.97 -2.10 2.00
N GLY A 40 21.94 -3.01 1.79
CA GLY A 40 22.82 -3.02 0.61
C GLY A 40 22.13 -3.20 -0.74
N ILE A 41 20.87 -3.69 -0.77
CA ILE A 41 20.10 -3.78 -2.03
C ILE A 41 19.33 -2.50 -2.34
N PHE A 42 19.30 -1.52 -1.44
CA PHE A 42 18.52 -0.28 -1.61
C PHE A 42 19.41 0.89 -2.02
N GLN A 43 18.86 1.73 -2.89
CA GLN A 43 19.49 2.96 -3.33
C GLN A 43 18.62 4.17 -2.98
N LYS A 44 19.27 5.22 -2.48
CA LYS A 44 18.62 6.49 -2.19
C LYS A 44 18.15 7.15 -3.50
N ARG A 45 16.86 7.43 -3.58
CA ARG A 45 16.22 8.18 -4.67
C ARG A 45 15.43 9.35 -4.12
N LYS A 46 14.83 10.16 -5.01
CA LYS A 46 13.96 11.27 -4.64
C LYS A 46 12.58 11.06 -5.28
N LYS A 47 11.55 10.94 -4.46
CA LYS A 47 10.14 10.79 -4.86
C LYS A 47 9.29 11.71 -4.00
N TYR A 48 8.24 12.30 -4.57
CA TYR A 48 7.41 13.30 -3.88
C TYR A 48 8.26 14.39 -3.21
N ASN A 49 9.33 14.87 -3.88
CA ASN A 49 10.30 15.83 -3.34
C ASN A 49 10.99 15.47 -2.01
N VAL A 50 10.96 14.20 -1.58
CA VAL A 50 11.62 13.70 -0.35
C VAL A 50 12.56 12.53 -0.68
N PRO A 51 13.61 12.30 0.14
CA PRO A 51 14.48 11.13 -0.04
C PRO A 51 13.71 9.85 0.29
N VAL A 52 13.88 8.83 -0.56
CA VAL A 52 13.31 7.48 -0.38
C VAL A 52 14.36 6.43 -0.65
N GLN A 53 14.13 5.21 -0.20
CA GLN A 53 14.97 4.05 -0.47
C GLN A 53 14.22 3.11 -1.41
N MET A 54 14.84 2.77 -2.54
CA MET A 54 14.24 1.91 -3.57
C MET A 54 15.16 0.71 -3.81
N SER A 55 14.60 -0.50 -3.90
CA SER A 55 15.40 -1.69 -4.16
C SER A 55 16.00 -1.66 -5.58
N CYS A 56 17.20 -2.20 -5.70
CA CYS A 56 17.89 -2.48 -6.95
C CYS A 56 17.87 -3.98 -7.30
N HIS A 57 17.29 -4.84 -6.45
CA HIS A 57 17.20 -6.28 -6.70
C HIS A 57 16.12 -6.59 -7.76
N PRO A 58 16.47 -7.14 -8.94
CA PRO A 58 15.53 -7.27 -10.06
C PRO A 58 14.29 -8.09 -9.72
N GLU A 59 14.44 -9.23 -9.05
CA GLU A 59 13.31 -10.12 -8.74
C GLU A 59 12.35 -9.53 -7.71
N LEU A 60 12.87 -8.75 -6.75
CA LEU A 60 12.04 -8.08 -5.75
C LEU A 60 11.24 -6.95 -6.42
N ASN A 61 11.90 -6.19 -7.27
CA ASN A 61 11.28 -5.12 -8.03
C ASN A 61 10.19 -5.66 -8.97
N GLN A 62 10.47 -6.79 -9.62
CA GLN A 62 9.49 -7.46 -10.49
C GLN A 62 8.29 -7.96 -9.69
N TYR A 63 8.50 -8.60 -8.54
CA TYR A 63 7.40 -9.06 -7.67
C TYR A 63 6.48 -7.91 -7.24
N ILE A 64 7.06 -6.78 -6.78
CA ILE A 64 6.29 -5.61 -6.37
C ILE A 64 5.53 -5.02 -7.57
N HIS A 65 6.19 -4.93 -8.73
CA HIS A 65 5.58 -4.46 -9.97
C HIS A 65 4.39 -5.32 -10.39
N ASP A 66 4.56 -6.64 -10.44
CA ASP A 66 3.51 -7.58 -10.86
C ASP A 66 2.33 -7.58 -9.88
N THR A 67 2.62 -7.48 -8.58
CA THR A 67 1.61 -7.29 -7.53
C THR A 67 0.77 -6.06 -7.81
N LEU A 68 1.40 -4.90 -7.98
CA LEU A 68 0.69 -3.62 -8.19
C LEU A 68 0.01 -3.55 -9.56
N HIS A 69 0.56 -4.21 -10.58
CA HIS A 69 -0.08 -4.34 -11.88
C HIS A 69 -1.42 -5.10 -11.79
N CYS A 70 -1.51 -6.12 -10.94
CA CYS A 70 -2.76 -6.83 -10.66
C CYS A 70 -3.73 -6.00 -9.80
N VAL A 71 -3.21 -5.19 -8.87
CA VAL A 71 -4.03 -4.33 -8.00
C VAL A 71 -4.62 -3.13 -8.76
N LYS A 72 -3.89 -2.59 -9.74
CA LYS A 72 -4.28 -1.40 -10.51
C LYS A 72 -5.73 -1.44 -11.02
N PRO A 73 -6.19 -2.47 -11.78
CA PRO A 73 -7.56 -2.52 -12.27
C PRO A 73 -8.64 -2.62 -11.17
N LEU A 74 -8.29 -3.10 -9.96
CA LEU A 74 -9.20 -3.06 -8.82
C LEU A 74 -9.34 -1.63 -8.29
N ILE A 75 -8.25 -0.87 -8.24
CA ILE A 75 -8.30 0.55 -7.87
C ILE A 75 -9.06 1.35 -8.94
N GLU A 76 -8.81 1.10 -10.23
CA GLU A 76 -9.51 1.80 -11.33
C GLU A 76 -11.04 1.68 -11.25
N LYS A 77 -11.52 0.51 -10.83
CA LYS A 77 -12.96 0.22 -10.68
C LYS A 77 -13.52 0.62 -9.31
N ASN A 78 -12.66 1.09 -8.40
CA ASN A 78 -12.95 1.33 -6.99
C ASN A 78 -13.41 0.05 -6.25
N ASP A 79 -12.91 -1.11 -6.67
CA ASP A 79 -13.17 -2.42 -6.08
C ASP A 79 -12.19 -2.73 -4.94
N ALA A 80 -11.02 -2.09 -4.87
CA ALA A 80 -10.08 -2.21 -3.76
C ALA A 80 -10.48 -1.30 -2.58
N GLU A 81 -10.67 -1.88 -1.40
CA GLU A 81 -10.92 -1.17 -0.15
C GLU A 81 -9.63 -0.92 0.64
N LYS A 82 -8.76 -1.93 0.72
CA LYS A 82 -7.48 -1.82 1.44
C LYS A 82 -6.39 -2.56 0.69
N VAL A 83 -5.18 -1.99 0.69
CA VAL A 83 -3.94 -2.69 0.32
C VAL A 83 -3.10 -2.78 1.58
N VAL A 84 -2.66 -3.97 1.94
CA VAL A 84 -1.98 -4.23 3.22
C VAL A 84 -0.64 -4.89 2.95
N VAL A 85 0.44 -4.28 3.42
CA VAL A 85 1.76 -4.94 3.47
C VAL A 85 1.85 -5.65 4.81
N VAL A 86 1.94 -6.98 4.78
CA VAL A 86 2.03 -7.83 5.97
C VAL A 86 3.48 -8.30 6.09
N ILE A 87 4.09 -8.05 7.25
CA ILE A 87 5.38 -8.61 7.62
C ILE A 87 5.11 -9.87 8.45
N MET A 88 5.79 -10.96 8.09
CA MET A 88 5.64 -12.27 8.73
C MET A 88 6.96 -12.72 9.36
N ASP A 89 6.90 -13.45 10.46
CA ASP A 89 8.06 -14.12 11.05
C ASP A 89 8.53 -15.33 10.20
N LYS A 90 9.44 -16.14 10.74
CA LYS A 90 9.96 -17.35 10.07
C LYS A 90 8.95 -18.50 10.07
N GLU A 91 8.00 -18.46 10.99
CA GLU A 91 6.93 -19.42 11.18
C GLU A 91 5.67 -19.04 10.37
N HIS A 92 5.75 -17.96 9.55
CA HIS A 92 4.69 -17.41 8.72
C HIS A 92 3.51 -16.79 9.49
N HIS A 93 3.74 -16.36 10.73
CA HIS A 93 2.77 -15.58 11.50
C HIS A 93 2.90 -14.07 11.22
N PRO A 94 1.78 -13.36 11.01
CA PRO A 94 1.81 -11.91 10.84
C PRO A 94 2.28 -11.18 12.11
N VAL A 95 3.35 -10.41 12.00
CA VAL A 95 3.92 -9.61 13.11
C VAL A 95 3.60 -8.12 12.99
N GLU A 96 3.56 -7.60 11.76
CA GLU A 96 3.20 -6.20 11.49
C GLU A 96 2.34 -6.07 10.23
N ARG A 97 1.44 -5.09 10.22
CA ARG A 97 0.67 -4.70 9.03
C ARG A 97 0.72 -3.21 8.79
N PHE A 98 1.03 -2.83 7.56
CA PHE A 98 0.87 -1.47 7.06
C PHE A 98 -0.40 -1.43 6.20
N VAL A 99 -1.46 -0.85 6.74
CA VAL A 99 -2.79 -0.85 6.10
C VAL A 99 -2.98 0.47 5.37
N PHE A 100 -3.10 0.41 4.05
CA PHE A 100 -3.49 1.54 3.20
C PHE A 100 -4.98 1.40 2.86
N GLU A 101 -5.84 2.11 3.58
CA GLU A 101 -7.26 2.17 3.24
C GLU A 101 -7.47 3.09 2.04
N ILE A 102 -8.32 2.71 1.08
CA ILE A 102 -8.56 3.45 -0.15
C ILE A 102 -10.05 3.80 -0.24
N SER A 103 -10.35 5.08 -0.39
CA SER A 103 -11.71 5.56 -0.64
C SER A 103 -11.70 6.64 -1.70
N GLN A 104 -12.46 6.43 -2.77
CA GLN A 104 -12.59 7.36 -3.89
C GLN A 104 -13.96 8.06 -3.83
N PRO A 105 -14.02 9.38 -3.52
CA PRO A 105 -15.27 10.13 -3.48
C PRO A 105 -15.95 10.21 -4.86
N PRO A 106 -17.29 10.25 -4.92
CA PRO A 106 -18.03 10.21 -6.18
C PRO A 106 -18.07 11.53 -6.96
N LEU A 107 -17.66 12.67 -6.37
CA LEU A 107 -17.73 14.00 -6.99
C LEU A 107 -16.44 14.77 -6.77
N LEU A 108 -15.88 15.30 -7.86
CA LEU A 108 -14.75 16.24 -7.85
C LEU A 108 -15.18 17.56 -8.49
N SER A 109 -15.16 18.64 -7.71
CA SER A 109 -15.43 20.00 -8.21
C SER A 109 -14.20 20.90 -8.10
N ILE A 110 -13.01 20.39 -8.49
CA ILE A 110 -11.74 21.11 -8.34
C ILE A 110 -10.93 21.05 -9.63
N SER A 111 -10.22 22.14 -9.94
CA SER A 111 -9.29 22.21 -11.07
C SER A 111 -8.12 21.22 -10.90
N SER A 112 -7.81 20.48 -11.96
CA SER A 112 -6.84 19.37 -11.99
C SER A 112 -5.48 19.69 -11.36
N ASP A 113 -4.92 20.86 -11.64
CA ASP A 113 -3.53 21.17 -11.29
C ASP A 113 -3.34 21.45 -9.79
N THR A 114 -4.30 22.14 -9.17
CA THR A 114 -4.27 22.38 -7.71
C THR A 114 -4.48 21.10 -6.92
N LEU A 115 -5.25 20.18 -7.48
CA LEU A 115 -5.59 18.91 -6.88
C LEU A 115 -4.40 17.93 -6.88
N LEU A 116 -3.67 17.81 -7.99
CA LEU A 116 -2.49 16.95 -8.08
C LEU A 116 -1.36 17.40 -7.15
N SER A 117 -1.10 18.71 -7.09
CA SER A 117 -0.14 19.30 -6.14
C SER A 117 -0.51 18.99 -4.69
N HIS A 118 -1.79 19.12 -4.34
CA HIS A 118 -2.27 18.82 -3.00
C HIS A 118 -2.13 17.33 -2.66
N VAL A 119 -2.50 16.44 -3.59
CA VAL A 119 -2.31 14.99 -3.42
C VAL A 119 -0.83 14.65 -3.26
N GLU A 120 0.07 15.22 -4.05
CA GLU A 120 1.51 14.99 -3.91
C GLU A 120 2.01 15.37 -2.50
N GLN A 121 1.56 16.50 -1.96
CA GLN A 121 1.89 16.95 -0.60
C GLN A 121 1.37 15.99 0.47
N LEU A 122 0.17 15.45 0.29
CA LEU A 122 -0.42 14.48 1.22
C LEU A 122 0.34 13.15 1.18
N LEU A 123 0.64 12.63 -0.01
CA LEU A 123 1.43 11.41 -0.20
C LEU A 123 2.84 11.56 0.38
N ARG A 124 3.48 12.72 0.15
CA ARG A 124 4.78 13.08 0.76
C ARG A 124 4.75 12.97 2.28
N ALA A 125 3.68 13.43 2.92
CA ALA A 125 3.54 13.35 4.37
C ALA A 125 3.46 11.90 4.86
N VAL A 126 2.85 10.99 4.09
CA VAL A 126 2.82 9.55 4.41
C VAL A 126 4.21 8.93 4.26
N ILE A 127 4.92 9.24 3.18
CA ILE A 127 6.30 8.76 2.96
C ILE A 127 7.23 9.21 4.09
N LEU A 128 7.14 10.47 4.53
CA LEU A 128 7.91 10.98 5.66
C LEU A 128 7.59 10.25 6.97
N LYS A 129 6.32 9.89 7.20
CA LYS A 129 5.92 9.12 8.38
C LYS A 129 6.45 7.69 8.37
N ILE A 130 6.44 7.03 7.22
CA ILE A 130 7.06 5.70 7.06
C ILE A 130 8.57 5.80 7.30
N SER A 131 9.24 6.85 6.82
CA SER A 131 10.70 6.99 6.95
C SER A 131 11.22 7.12 8.39
N VAL A 132 10.32 7.37 9.36
CA VAL A 132 10.66 7.53 10.78
C VAL A 132 9.79 6.65 11.68
N CYS A 133 9.12 5.64 11.12
CA CYS A 133 8.24 4.78 11.92
C CYS A 133 9.01 3.85 12.84
N ASP A 134 10.26 3.50 12.51
CA ASP A 134 11.18 2.75 13.38
C ASP A 134 11.33 3.37 14.78
N ALA A 135 11.23 4.69 14.93
CA ALA A 135 11.29 5.36 16.22
C ALA A 135 10.07 5.12 17.14
N VAL A 136 8.95 4.62 16.60
CA VAL A 136 7.70 4.38 17.34
C VAL A 136 7.27 2.91 17.35
N LEU A 137 8.02 2.04 16.68
CA LEU A 137 7.72 0.62 16.56
C LEU A 137 8.82 -0.19 17.24
N GLU A 138 8.45 -1.36 17.73
CA GLU A 138 9.41 -2.33 18.24
C GLU A 138 10.22 -2.95 17.10
N ASN A 139 11.32 -3.62 17.40
CA ASN A 139 12.10 -4.29 16.35
C ASN A 139 11.42 -5.60 15.95
N ASN A 140 11.39 -5.88 14.64
CA ASN A 140 10.91 -7.16 14.14
C ASN A 140 11.88 -8.30 14.49
N PRO A 141 11.38 -9.53 14.67
CA PRO A 141 12.23 -10.70 14.81
C PRO A 141 13.11 -10.89 13.56
N PRO A 142 14.31 -11.50 13.70
CA PRO A 142 15.23 -11.66 12.58
C PRO A 142 14.70 -12.66 11.55
N GLY A 143 14.85 -12.33 10.27
CA GLY A 143 14.48 -13.20 9.15
C GLY A 143 13.00 -13.14 8.78
N CYS A 144 12.36 -12.00 9.02
CA CYS A 144 11.01 -11.75 8.52
C CYS A 144 10.93 -11.77 7.00
N THR A 145 9.73 -12.08 6.51
CA THR A 145 9.34 -11.99 5.09
C THR A 145 8.15 -11.04 4.95
N PHE A 146 7.65 -10.82 3.73
CA PHE A 146 6.45 -10.01 3.53
C PHE A 146 5.52 -10.61 2.48
N THR A 147 4.23 -10.27 2.60
CA THR A 147 3.20 -10.50 1.58
C THR A 147 2.31 -9.26 1.44
N VAL A 148 1.51 -9.20 0.37
CA VAL A 148 0.56 -8.11 0.12
C VAL A 148 -0.86 -8.67 0.08
N LEU A 149 -1.72 -8.17 0.95
CA LEU A 149 -3.15 -8.51 0.96
C LEU A 149 -3.96 -7.38 0.34
N VAL A 150 -5.03 -7.74 -0.36
CA VAL A 150 -5.97 -6.78 -0.94
C VAL A 150 -7.36 -7.11 -0.43
N HIS A 151 -7.94 -6.20 0.36
CA HIS A 151 -9.34 -6.30 0.75
C HIS A 151 -10.17 -5.68 -0.36
N THR A 152 -11.00 -6.49 -1.01
CA THR A 152 -11.92 -6.04 -2.04
C THR A 152 -13.30 -5.73 -1.45
N ARG A 153 -14.00 -4.73 -2.00
CA ARG A 153 -15.39 -4.46 -1.66
C ARG A 153 -16.28 -5.64 -2.06
N GLU A 154 -17.38 -5.87 -1.34
CA GLU A 154 -18.28 -7.06 -1.50
C GLU A 154 -18.80 -7.33 -2.92
N ALA A 155 -18.81 -6.33 -3.81
CA ALA A 155 -19.19 -6.52 -5.21
C ALA A 155 -18.14 -7.27 -6.03
N ALA A 156 -16.87 -7.23 -5.61
CA ALA A 156 -15.72 -7.74 -6.35
C ALA A 156 -15.29 -9.17 -5.95
N THR A 157 -15.64 -9.65 -4.75
CA THR A 157 -15.38 -11.04 -4.30
C THR A 157 -15.97 -12.10 -5.24
N ARG A 158 -16.99 -11.75 -6.03
CA ARG A 158 -17.59 -12.63 -7.05
C ARG A 158 -16.75 -12.79 -8.32
N ASN A 159 -15.65 -12.07 -8.47
CA ASN A 159 -14.88 -12.01 -9.72
C ASN A 159 -13.37 -12.14 -9.50
N MET A 160 -12.90 -13.24 -8.89
CA MET A 160 -11.45 -13.51 -8.75
C MET A 160 -10.71 -13.52 -10.11
N GLU A 161 -11.40 -13.88 -11.19
CA GLU A 161 -10.88 -13.80 -12.57
C GLU A 161 -10.41 -12.38 -12.95
N LYS A 162 -10.96 -11.32 -12.32
CA LYS A 162 -10.59 -9.92 -12.60
C LYS A 162 -9.25 -9.51 -11.97
N VAL A 163 -8.76 -10.24 -10.97
CA VAL A 163 -7.46 -9.98 -10.31
C VAL A 163 -6.33 -10.68 -11.05
N GLN A 164 -6.62 -11.80 -11.72
CA GLN A 164 -5.67 -12.58 -12.50
C GLN A 164 -5.35 -11.93 -13.86
N VAL A 165 -4.67 -10.79 -13.82
CA VAL A 165 -4.22 -10.07 -15.03
C VAL A 165 -2.99 -10.76 -15.66
N ILE A 166 -2.12 -11.33 -14.82
CA ILE A 166 -0.88 -11.98 -15.23
C ILE A 166 -1.06 -13.50 -15.02
N LYS A 167 -0.92 -14.28 -16.10
CA LYS A 167 -1.18 -15.73 -16.08
C LYS A 167 -0.27 -16.50 -15.12
N ASP A 168 0.97 -16.07 -14.99
CA ASP A 168 1.99 -16.71 -14.15
C ASP A 168 2.13 -16.05 -12.76
N PHE A 169 1.19 -15.18 -12.36
CA PHE A 169 1.14 -14.53 -11.06
C PHE A 169 -0.27 -14.67 -10.44
N PRO A 170 -0.64 -15.89 -9.98
CA PRO A 170 -1.98 -16.16 -9.49
C PRO A 170 -2.21 -15.54 -8.11
N TRP A 171 -3.36 -14.88 -7.95
CA TRP A 171 -3.87 -14.47 -6.64
C TRP A 171 -4.76 -15.57 -6.06
N ILE A 172 -4.62 -15.80 -4.76
CA ILE A 172 -5.44 -16.73 -3.98
C ILE A 172 -6.25 -15.99 -2.92
N VAL A 173 -7.28 -16.63 -2.37
CA VAL A 173 -7.93 -16.13 -1.16
C VAL A 173 -6.94 -16.29 -0.02
N ALA A 174 -6.76 -15.24 0.78
CA ALA A 174 -5.89 -15.30 1.95
C ALA A 174 -6.48 -16.26 3.00
N ASP A 175 -5.63 -17.10 3.56
CA ASP A 175 -6.03 -18.03 4.63
C ASP A 175 -6.20 -17.28 5.96
N GLU A 176 -7.01 -17.83 6.87
CA GLU A 176 -7.26 -17.21 8.18
C GLU A 176 -5.96 -16.97 8.97
N GLN A 177 -4.94 -17.82 8.80
CA GLN A 177 -3.64 -17.67 9.48
C GLN A 177 -2.85 -16.44 9.01
N GLU A 178 -2.97 -16.05 7.73
CA GLU A 178 -2.30 -14.86 7.18
C GLU A 178 -3.03 -13.57 7.59
N VAL A 179 -4.33 -13.66 7.88
CA VAL A 179 -5.22 -12.53 8.21
C VAL A 179 -5.44 -12.37 9.71
N HIS A 180 -5.27 -13.42 10.52
CA HIS A 180 -5.38 -13.32 11.96
C HIS A 180 -4.11 -12.71 12.58
N MET A 181 -4.27 -11.79 13.53
CA MET A 181 -3.21 -11.32 14.43
C MET A 181 -3.75 -11.48 15.84
N GLN A 182 -2.92 -12.01 16.73
CA GLN A 182 -3.25 -12.08 18.15
C GLN A 182 -3.09 -10.68 18.76
N GLU A 183 -4.10 -10.24 19.50
CA GLU A 183 -4.11 -8.96 20.26
C GLU A 183 -3.49 -7.75 19.52
N PRO A 184 -4.06 -7.36 18.36
CA PRO A 184 -3.50 -6.33 17.52
C PRO A 184 -3.54 -4.94 18.19
N ARG A 185 -2.38 -4.29 18.34
CA ARG A 185 -2.26 -2.89 18.73
C ARG A 185 -2.26 -1.97 17.52
N LEU A 186 -3.26 -1.10 17.43
CA LEU A 186 -3.39 -0.13 16.34
C LEU A 186 -2.57 1.13 16.64
N ILE A 187 -1.58 1.42 15.79
CA ILE A 187 -0.77 2.62 15.82
C ILE A 187 -1.10 3.47 14.57
N PRO A 188 -1.88 4.56 14.71
CA PRO A 188 -2.16 5.43 13.58
C PRO A 188 -0.89 6.20 13.18
N LEU A 189 -0.41 5.99 11.95
CA LEU A 189 0.73 6.75 11.42
C LEU A 189 0.27 8.09 10.85
N LYS A 190 -0.73 8.04 9.96
CA LYS A 190 -1.25 9.21 9.28
C LYS A 190 -2.58 8.89 8.62
N THR A 191 -3.53 9.81 8.75
CA THR A 191 -4.70 9.84 7.86
C THR A 191 -4.54 11.03 6.93
N MET A 192 -4.74 10.79 5.64
CA MET A 192 -4.91 11.83 4.63
C MET A 192 -6.30 11.70 4.02
N THR A 193 -6.97 12.84 3.89
CA THR A 193 -8.24 12.94 3.18
C THR A 193 -8.05 13.99 2.10
N SER A 194 -8.28 13.62 0.85
CA SER A 194 -8.41 14.54 -0.28
C SER A 194 -9.71 14.27 -0.99
N ASP A 195 -10.11 15.17 -1.88
CA ASP A 195 -11.30 14.97 -2.72
C ASP A 195 -11.14 13.79 -3.69
N ILE A 196 -9.89 13.35 -3.98
CA ILE A 196 -9.62 12.20 -4.85
C ILE A 196 -9.56 10.89 -4.07
N VAL A 197 -8.79 10.89 -2.99
CA VAL A 197 -8.52 9.69 -2.19
C VAL A 197 -8.45 10.06 -0.72
N LYS A 198 -9.16 9.30 0.11
CA LYS A 198 -8.83 9.18 1.53
C LYS A 198 -7.95 7.95 1.71
N VAL A 199 -6.75 8.17 2.26
CA VAL A 199 -5.84 7.12 2.69
C VAL A 199 -5.63 7.20 4.20
N SER A 200 -6.16 6.23 4.91
CA SER A 200 -5.73 5.94 6.29
C SER A 200 -4.50 5.05 6.19
N ASN A 201 -3.39 5.47 6.78
CA ASN A 201 -2.27 4.58 7.09
C ASN A 201 -2.32 4.26 8.60
N GLY A 202 -2.75 3.05 8.90
CA GLY A 202 -2.70 2.47 10.23
C GLY A 202 -1.69 1.34 10.25
N MET A 203 -0.85 1.32 11.28
CA MET A 203 -0.04 0.15 11.58
C MET A 203 -0.74 -0.71 12.60
N VAL A 204 -0.69 -2.02 12.40
CA VAL A 204 -1.17 -2.99 13.38
C VAL A 204 0.02 -3.84 13.79
N LEU A 205 0.32 -3.88 15.09
CA LEU A 205 1.36 -4.71 15.68
C LEU A 205 0.73 -5.84 16.48
N CYS A 206 1.38 -7.00 16.54
CA CYS A 206 1.04 -8.08 17.47
C CYS A 206 1.76 -7.83 18.80
N GLU A 207 1.08 -7.93 19.95
CA GLU A 207 1.78 -7.98 21.25
C GLU A 207 2.39 -9.38 21.46
N ASP A 208 3.66 -9.38 21.84
CA ASP A 208 4.44 -10.45 22.48
C ASP A 208 4.62 -11.82 21.79
N TYR A 209 5.84 -12.07 21.30
CA TYR A 209 6.50 -13.36 21.51
C TYR A 209 7.08 -13.38 22.92
N ASN A 210 6.24 -13.67 23.92
CA ASN A 210 6.73 -13.99 25.24
C ASN A 210 7.23 -15.44 25.23
N THR A 211 8.53 -15.66 24.95
CA THR A 211 9.54 -16.38 25.76
C THR A 211 10.84 -16.53 24.97
#